data_AF-A0A524HHD7-F1
#
_entry.id   AF-A0A524HHD7-F1
#
_cell.length_a   1.000
_cell.length_b   1.000
_cell.length_c   1.000
_cell.angle_alpha   90.00
_cell.angle_beta   90.00
_cell.angle_gamma   90.00
#
_symmetry.space_group_name_H-M   'P 1'
#
loop_
_entity.id
_entity.type
_entity.pdbx_description
1 polymer ?
#
loop_
_entity_poly.entity_id
_entity_poly.type
_entity_poly.pdbx_seq_one_letter_code
_entity_poly.pdbx_strand_id
1 'polypeptide(L)'
;MIKNQRIRNLVFILLGVLVLVFKRYYAGPFNELVNNHGSNFSVSFAVYFVALMGFDPLPRTRLIAVAGSLLAVELFELTNGFGVMENVYDPWDYLANALGIGLALGIDLVLSQVKDRKDQADG
;
A
#
# COMPACT_ATOMS: atom_id res chain seq x y z
N MET A 1 12.59 -4.36 -19.29
CA MET A 1 11.42 -3.60 -18.82
C MET A 1 10.99 -3.91 -17.38
N ILE A 2 11.01 -5.19 -16.94
CA ILE A 2 10.59 -5.66 -15.59
C ILE A 2 11.44 -5.06 -14.43
N LYS A 3 12.75 -4.87 -14.65
CA LYS A 3 13.68 -4.37 -13.61
C LYS A 3 13.29 -2.97 -13.09
N ASN A 4 12.91 -2.05 -13.98
CA ASN A 4 12.50 -0.69 -13.58
C ASN A 4 11.20 -0.69 -12.78
N GLN A 5 10.24 -1.56 -13.12
CA GLN A 5 8.98 -1.66 -12.37
C GLN A 5 9.21 -2.21 -10.96
N ARG A 6 10.09 -3.20 -10.82
CA ARG A 6 10.47 -3.72 -9.50
C ARG A 6 11.16 -2.68 -8.64
N ILE A 7 12.11 -1.92 -9.20
CA ILE A 7 12.78 -0.83 -8.46
C ILE A 7 11.76 0.21 -8.02
N ARG A 8 10.86 0.63 -8.92
CA ARG A 8 9.77 1.56 -8.61
C ARG A 8 8.91 1.05 -7.44
N ASN A 9 8.46 -0.20 -7.51
CA ASN A 9 7.63 -0.79 -6.45
C ASN A 9 8.39 -0.87 -5.12
N LEU A 10 9.68 -1.25 -5.15
CA LEU A 10 10.54 -1.23 -3.96
C LEU A 10 10.66 0.16 -3.35
N VAL A 11 10.82 1.20 -4.16
CA VAL A 11 10.85 2.59 -3.67
C VAL A 11 9.54 2.92 -2.95
N PHE A 12 8.39 2.57 -3.51
CA PHE A 12 7.11 2.80 -2.83
C PHE A 12 6.93 1.98 -1.55
N ILE A 13 7.38 0.73 -1.54
CA ILE A 13 7.41 -0.08 -0.31
C ILE A 13 8.24 0.63 0.76
N LEU A 14 9.46 1.07 0.42
CA LEU A 14 10.34 1.78 1.35
C LEU A 14 9.72 3.11 1.82
N LEU A 15 9.02 3.84 0.95
CA LEU A 15 8.29 5.05 1.34
C LEU A 15 7.20 4.75 2.38
N GLY A 16 6.40 3.69 2.18
CA GLY A 16 5.41 3.27 3.18
C GLY A 16 6.06 2.90 4.51
N VAL A 17 7.16 2.15 4.47
CA VAL A 17 7.95 1.79 5.67
C VAL A 17 8.50 3.04 6.37
N LEU A 18 9.02 4.01 5.62
CA LEU A 18 9.52 5.27 6.19
C LEU A 18 8.39 6.02 6.90
N VAL A 19 7.22 6.19 6.27
CA VAL A 19 6.08 6.85 6.91
C VAL A 19 5.67 6.11 8.19
N LEU A 20 5.60 4.78 8.16
CA LEU A 20 5.30 3.96 9.34
C LEU A 20 6.27 4.20 10.50
N VAL A 21 7.58 4.26 10.23
CA VAL A 21 8.61 4.45 11.25
C VAL A 21 8.63 5.89 11.77
N PHE A 22 8.43 6.87 10.89
CA PHE A 22 8.54 8.29 11.24
C PHE A 22 7.25 8.91 11.77
N LYS A 23 6.07 8.29 11.58
CA LYS A 23 4.78 8.84 12.03
C LYS A 23 4.78 9.21 13.52
N ARG A 24 5.51 8.47 14.36
CA ARG A 24 5.59 8.71 15.82
C ARG A 24 6.22 10.06 16.19
N TYR A 25 6.96 10.67 15.27
CA TYR A 25 7.58 11.98 15.45
C TYR A 25 6.73 13.10 14.85
N TYR A 26 5.61 12.77 14.22
CA TYR A 26 4.70 13.76 13.70
C TYR A 26 4.03 14.49 14.86
N ALA A 27 4.05 15.83 14.81
CA ALA A 27 3.40 16.71 15.77
C ALA A 27 2.55 17.78 15.06
N GLY A 28 2.21 17.55 13.80
CA GLY A 28 1.46 18.48 12.94
C GLY A 28 -0.05 18.39 13.12
N PRO A 29 -0.83 19.05 12.24
CA PRO A 29 -2.29 18.96 12.26
C PRO A 29 -2.75 17.50 12.07
N PHE A 30 -3.88 17.14 12.68
CA PHE A 30 -4.44 15.77 12.68
C PHE A 30 -3.51 14.71 13.31
N ASN A 31 -2.68 15.12 14.28
CA ASN A 31 -1.70 14.26 14.95
C ASN A 31 -2.28 12.94 15.46
N GLU A 32 -3.47 13.00 16.06
CA GLU A 32 -4.18 11.84 16.59
C GLU A 32 -4.56 10.85 15.47
N LEU A 33 -5.10 11.35 14.36
CA LEU A 33 -5.44 10.53 13.20
C LEU A 33 -4.20 9.86 12.58
N VAL A 34 -3.09 10.61 12.46
CA VAL A 34 -1.83 10.09 11.93
C VAL A 34 -1.23 9.01 12.85
N ASN A 35 -1.26 9.22 14.16
CA ASN A 35 -0.70 8.26 15.10
C ASN A 35 -1.58 7.02 15.27
N ASN A 36 -2.91 7.15 15.20
CA ASN A 36 -3.82 6.02 15.34
C ASN A 36 -3.89 5.20 14.05
N HIS A 37 -4.22 5.83 12.92
CA HIS A 37 -4.53 5.13 11.66
C HIS A 37 -3.40 5.17 10.61
N GLY A 38 -2.39 6.02 10.81
CA GLY A 38 -1.29 6.17 9.86
C GLY A 38 -0.47 4.89 9.69
N SER A 39 -0.47 3.98 10.68
CA SER A 39 0.14 2.65 10.51
C SER A 39 -0.59 1.84 9.45
N ASN A 40 -1.91 1.69 9.59
CA ASN A 40 -2.74 0.86 8.73
C ASN A 40 -2.74 1.40 7.30
N PHE A 41 -2.86 2.72 7.15
CA PHE A 41 -2.66 3.37 5.87
C PHE A 41 -1.29 3.05 5.23
N SER A 42 -0.20 3.20 5.98
CA SER A 42 1.16 3.04 5.45
C SER A 42 1.49 1.58 5.13
N VAL A 43 1.05 0.65 5.98
CA VAL A 43 1.25 -0.80 5.81
C VAL A 43 0.45 -1.28 4.61
N SER A 44 -0.85 -0.98 4.54
CA SER A 44 -1.71 -1.39 3.41
C SER A 44 -1.22 -0.83 2.07
N PHE A 45 -0.73 0.42 2.04
CA PHE A 45 -0.05 1.02 0.90
C PHE A 45 1.17 0.19 0.44
N ALA A 46 2.05 -0.19 1.38
CA ALA A 46 3.24 -0.98 1.06
C ALA A 46 2.87 -2.41 0.62
N VAL A 47 1.89 -3.04 1.29
CA VAL A 47 1.41 -4.39 0.99
C VAL A 47 0.88 -4.48 -0.44
N TYR A 48 0.20 -3.45 -0.95
CA TYR A 48 -0.21 -3.40 -2.36
C TYR A 48 0.97 -3.59 -3.32
N PHE A 49 2.07 -2.87 -3.13
CA PHE A 49 3.24 -2.98 -4.01
C PHE A 49 4.00 -4.29 -3.83
N VAL A 50 4.00 -4.86 -2.62
CA VAL A 50 4.51 -6.22 -2.36
C VAL A 50 3.67 -7.24 -3.13
N ALA A 51 2.35 -7.17 -3.03
CA ALA A 51 1.42 -8.06 -3.74
C ALA A 51 1.57 -7.91 -5.26
N LEU A 52 1.69 -6.68 -5.77
CA LEU A 52 1.90 -6.41 -7.19
C LEU A 52 3.22 -7.05 -7.69
N MET A 53 4.28 -7.04 -6.89
CA MET A 53 5.53 -7.74 -7.21
C MET A 53 5.40 -9.27 -7.14
N GLY A 54 4.67 -9.79 -6.15
CA GLY A 54 4.49 -11.23 -5.94
C GLY A 54 3.60 -11.89 -6.99
N PHE A 55 2.60 -11.16 -7.49
CA PHE A 55 1.62 -11.67 -8.46
C PHE A 55 1.89 -11.25 -9.91
N ASP A 56 3.03 -10.62 -10.19
CA ASP A 56 3.47 -10.17 -11.53
C ASP A 56 3.24 -11.20 -12.67
N PRO A 57 3.44 -12.53 -12.50
CA PRO A 57 3.20 -13.49 -13.57
C PRO A 57 1.72 -13.82 -13.84
N LEU A 58 0.78 -13.36 -13.01
CA LEU A 58 -0.63 -13.71 -13.13
C LEU A 58 -1.40 -12.72 -14.01
N PRO A 59 -2.43 -13.17 -14.75
CA PRO A 59 -3.33 -12.27 -15.45
C PRO A 59 -4.10 -11.39 -14.45
N ARG A 60 -4.40 -10.14 -14.84
CA ARG A 60 -5.11 -9.16 -13.99
C ARG A 60 -4.41 -8.88 -12.65
N THR A 61 -3.07 -8.86 -12.66
CA THR A 61 -2.20 -8.64 -11.49
C THR A 61 -2.69 -7.55 -10.54
N ARG A 62 -3.12 -6.39 -11.06
CA ARG A 62 -3.62 -5.28 -10.24
C ARG A 62 -4.84 -5.64 -9.41
N LEU A 63 -5.81 -6.34 -10.02
CA LEU A 63 -7.03 -6.75 -9.33
C LEU A 63 -6.69 -7.77 -8.23
N ILE A 64 -5.81 -8.72 -8.54
CA ILE A 64 -5.32 -9.71 -7.57
C ILE A 64 -4.55 -9.01 -6.45
N ALA A 65 -3.72 -8.01 -6.76
CA ALA A 65 -2.98 -7.25 -5.77
C ALA A 65 -3.90 -6.44 -4.84
N VAL A 66 -4.93 -5.78 -5.38
CA VAL A 66 -5.94 -5.08 -4.56
C VAL A 66 -6.67 -6.07 -3.65
N ALA A 67 -7.24 -7.12 -4.23
CA ALA A 67 -8.02 -8.10 -3.47
C ALA A 67 -7.16 -8.82 -2.43
N GLY A 68 -5.97 -9.28 -2.81
CA GLY A 68 -5.03 -9.95 -1.91
C GLY A 68 -4.54 -9.04 -0.78
N SER A 69 -4.29 -7.76 -1.07
CA SER A 69 -3.87 -6.80 -0.04
C SER A 69 -5.00 -6.49 0.93
N LEU A 70 -6.22 -6.23 0.43
CA LEU A 70 -7.40 -6.01 1.26
C LEU A 70 -7.65 -7.22 2.17
N LEU A 71 -7.70 -8.43 1.59
CA LEU A 71 -7.87 -9.65 2.37
C LEU A 71 -6.79 -9.80 3.45
N ALA A 72 -5.53 -9.54 3.13
CA ALA A 72 -4.44 -9.66 4.09
C ALA A 72 -4.58 -8.69 5.27
N VAL A 73 -4.82 -7.41 4.99
CA VAL A 73 -4.93 -6.39 6.06
C VAL A 73 -6.23 -6.50 6.83
N GLU A 74 -7.36 -6.80 6.18
CA GLU A 74 -8.65 -6.96 6.86
C GLU A 74 -8.66 -8.21 7.77
N LEU A 75 -8.05 -9.31 7.34
CA LEU A 75 -7.88 -10.48 8.19
C LEU A 75 -6.95 -10.19 9.38
N PHE A 76 -5.90 -9.40 9.17
CA PHE A 76 -5.01 -8.97 10.25
C PHE A 76 -5.77 -8.15 11.30
N GLU A 77 -6.61 -7.19 10.87
CA GLU A 77 -7.48 -6.41 11.76
C GLU A 77 -8.46 -7.31 12.51
N LEU A 78 -9.17 -8.18 11.79
CA LEU A 78 -10.21 -9.04 12.35
C LEU A 78 -9.66 -10.05 13.36
N THR A 79 -8.43 -10.52 13.15
CA THR A 79 -7.79 -11.53 14.00
C THR A 79 -6.97 -10.92 15.14
N ASN A 80 -7.08 -9.61 15.38
CA ASN A 80 -6.29 -8.91 16.39
C ASN A 80 -4.78 -9.23 16.21
N GLY A 81 -4.27 -8.99 14.99
CA GLY A 81 -2.87 -9.27 14.65
C GLY A 81 -2.49 -10.75 14.74
N PHE A 82 -3.41 -11.66 14.42
CA PHE A 82 -3.29 -13.11 14.59
C PHE A 82 -2.99 -13.58 16.03
N GLY A 83 -3.25 -12.73 17.04
CA GLY A 83 -2.88 -13.01 18.44
C GLY A 83 -1.38 -12.94 18.73
N VAL A 84 -0.56 -12.48 17.77
CA VAL A 84 0.89 -12.29 17.93
C VAL A 84 1.21 -10.82 18.28
N MET A 85 0.40 -9.88 17.80
CA MET A 85 0.47 -8.46 18.15
C MET A 85 -0.88 -8.00 18.70
N GLU A 86 -0.88 -7.25 19.80
CA GLU A 86 -2.10 -6.58 20.27
C GLU A 86 -2.46 -5.46 19.27
N ASN A 87 -3.53 -5.68 18.53
CA ASN A 87 -4.17 -4.73 17.63
C ASN A 87 -5.60 -4.46 18.12
N VAL A 88 -5.82 -3.26 18.68
CA VAL A 88 -7.16 -2.87 19.13
C VAL A 88 -8.04 -2.66 17.91
N TYR A 89 -9.13 -3.43 17.82
CA TYR A 89 -10.09 -3.29 16.73
C TYR A 89 -10.70 -1.89 16.70
N ASP A 90 -10.45 -1.14 15.62
CA ASP A 90 -11.12 0.12 15.30
C ASP A 90 -11.73 0.06 13.88
N PRO A 91 -13.06 0.24 13.71
CA PRO A 91 -13.70 0.29 12.41
C PRO A 91 -13.06 1.27 11.41
N TRP A 92 -12.43 2.34 11.89
CA TRP A 92 -11.73 3.31 11.05
C TRP A 92 -10.47 2.76 10.39
N ASP A 93 -9.90 1.67 10.93
CA ASP A 93 -8.73 1.02 10.35
C ASP A 93 -9.03 0.32 9.03
N TYR A 94 -10.26 -0.18 8.85
CA TYR A 94 -10.71 -0.67 7.53
C TYR A 94 -10.68 0.43 6.48
N LEU A 95 -11.13 1.63 6.84
CA LEU A 95 -11.10 2.77 5.93
C LEU A 95 -9.64 3.20 5.65
N ALA A 96 -8.79 3.24 6.68
CA ALA A 96 -7.37 3.56 6.52
C ALA A 96 -6.68 2.57 5.58
N ASN A 97 -6.96 1.28 5.72
CA ASN A 97 -6.46 0.22 4.86
C ASN A 97 -6.94 0.38 3.40
N ALA A 98 -8.24 0.63 3.21
CA ALA A 98 -8.80 0.86 1.88
C ALA A 98 -8.20 2.10 1.20
N LEU A 99 -7.97 3.19 1.96
CA LEU A 99 -7.35 4.42 1.45
C LEU A 99 -5.88 4.21 1.09
N GLY A 100 -5.12 3.46 1.89
CA GLY A 100 -3.72 3.13 1.60
C GLY A 100 -3.58 2.35 0.29
N ILE A 101 -4.39 1.30 0.12
CA ILE A 101 -4.41 0.50 -1.13
C ILE A 101 -4.94 1.33 -2.30
N GLY A 102 -5.98 2.14 -2.09
CA GLY A 102 -6.56 3.01 -3.10
C GLY A 102 -5.55 4.03 -3.66
N LEU A 103 -4.79 4.68 -2.78
CA LEU A 103 -3.72 5.59 -3.18
C LEU A 103 -2.62 4.85 -3.95
N ALA A 104 -2.19 3.69 -3.45
CA ALA A 104 -1.15 2.88 -4.09
C ALA A 104 -1.54 2.46 -5.52
N LEU A 105 -2.78 2.00 -5.70
CA LEU A 105 -3.36 1.69 -7.01
C LEU A 105 -3.42 2.93 -7.91
N GLY A 106 -3.88 4.07 -7.39
CA GLY A 106 -3.93 5.32 -8.15
C GLY A 106 -2.57 5.73 -8.70
N ILE A 107 -1.53 5.67 -7.85
CA ILE A 107 -0.14 5.94 -8.27
C ILE A 107 0.31 4.94 -9.34
N ASP A 108 0.06 3.64 -9.17
CA ASP A 108 0.45 2.63 -10.16
C ASP A 108 -0.21 2.89 -11.52
N LEU A 109 -1.50 3.22 -11.54
CA LEU A 109 -2.24 3.53 -12.76
C LEU A 109 -1.68 4.77 -13.45
N VAL A 110 -1.47 5.87 -12.73
CA VAL A 110 -0.94 7.11 -13.29
C VAL A 110 0.45 6.90 -13.87
N LEU A 111 1.36 6.25 -13.13
CA LEU A 111 2.71 6.01 -13.61
C LEU A 111 2.76 5.06 -14.82
N SER A 112 1.86 4.09 -14.87
CA SER A 112 1.73 3.20 -16.02
C SER A 112 1.25 3.97 -17.25
N GLN A 113 0.24 4.83 -17.12
CA GLN A 113 -0.23 5.68 -18.22
C GLN A 113 0.86 6.63 -18.73
N VAL A 114 1.62 7.26 -17.83
CA VAL A 114 2.73 8.16 -18.22
C VAL A 114 3.79 7.41 -19.02
N LYS A 115 4.12 6.18 -18.60
CA LYS A 115 5.08 5.33 -19.31
C LYS A 115 4.55 4.94 -20.70
N ASP A 116 3.31 4.47 -20.79
CA ASP A 116 2.71 4.04 -22.06
C ASP A 116 2.66 5.20 -23.07
N ARG A 117 2.36 6.43 -22.62
CA ARG A 117 2.40 7.63 -23.48
C ARG A 117 3.80 7.96 -23.98
N LYS A 118 4.81 7.80 -23.13
CA LYS A 118 6.20 8.05 -23.51
C LYS A 118 6.69 7.03 -24.54
N ASP A 119 6.38 5.76 -24.32
CA ASP A 119 6.75 4.68 -25.23
C ASP A 119 6.11 4.85 -26.63
N GLN A 120 4.93 5.50 -26.72
CA GLN A 120 4.29 5.88 -27.99
C GLN A 120 4.89 7.11 -28.68
N ALA A 121 5.52 8.02 -27.94
CA ALA A 121 6.12 9.24 -28.48
C ALA A 121 7.55 9.03 -29.00
N ASP A 122 8.26 8.05 -28.44
CA ASP A 122 9.65 7.71 -28.76
C ASP A 122 9.79 6.60 -29.84
N GLY A 123 8.67 6.03 -30.32
CA GLY A 123 8.62 4.94 -31.31
C GLY A 123 8.15 5.38 -32.68
#